data_AF-A0A3N6HIY5-F1
#
_entry.id   AF-A0A3N6HIY5-F1
#
_cell.length_a   1.000
_cell.length_b   1.000
_cell.length_c   1.000
_cell.angle_alpha   90.00
_cell.angle_beta   90.00
_cell.angle_gamma   90.00
#
_symmetry.space_group_name_H-M   'P 1'
#
loop_
_entity.id
_entity.type
_entity.pdbx_description
1 polymer ?
#
loop_
_entity_poly.entity_id
_entity_poly.type
_entity_poly.pdbx_seq_one_letter_code
_entity_poly.pdbx_strand_id
1 'polypeptide(L)' 'MTPDITPQPVGPTGHAHMNLQRQGFVCTMNITDEAVRIPAPGHLLLVGSPIGPTNGSHGASFELDANATVWWTV' A
#
# COMPACT_ATOMS: atom_id res chain seq x y z
N MET A 1 -9.73 -21.25 -6.24
CA MET A 1 -9.82 -20.10 -5.31
C MET A 1 -9.49 -18.84 -6.09
N THR A 2 -10.51 -18.06 -6.45
CA THR A 2 -10.32 -16.77 -7.12
C THR A 2 -10.02 -15.73 -6.04
N PRO A 3 -8.95 -14.93 -6.15
CA PRO A 3 -8.70 -13.86 -5.18
C PRO A 3 -9.89 -12.89 -5.17
N ASP A 4 -10.33 -12.50 -3.97
CA ASP A 4 -11.27 -11.40 -3.83
C ASP A 4 -10.51 -10.11 -4.18
N ILE A 5 -10.75 -9.60 -5.39
CA ILE A 5 -10.13 -8.37 -5.90
C ILE A 5 -11.03 -7.17 -5.67
N THR A 6 -11.98 -7.24 -4.74
CA THR A 6 -13.03 -6.24 -4.58
C THR A 6 -12.39 -4.90 -4.21
N PRO A 7 -12.42 -3.89 -5.11
CA PRO A 7 -11.91 -2.57 -4.80
C PRO A 7 -12.73 -2.01 -3.64
N GLN A 8 -12.08 -1.67 -2.53
CA GLN A 8 -12.75 -1.02 -1.41
C GLN A 8 -13.06 0.44 -1.80
N PRO A 9 -14.31 0.93 -1.65
CA PRO A 9 -14.65 2.32 -1.97
C PRO A 9 -13.81 3.27 -1.11
N VAL A 10 -13.04 4.14 -1.78
CA VAL A 10 -12.28 5.20 -1.11
C VAL A 10 -13.25 6.29 -0.63
N GLY A 11 -13.05 6.79 0.59
CA GLY A 11 -13.85 7.86 1.18
C GLY A 11 -13.86 9.15 0.34
N PRO A 12 -14.67 10.16 0.71
CA PRO A 12 -15.04 11.32 -0.12
C PRO A 12 -13.90 12.29 -0.49
N THR A 13 -12.65 11.95 -0.17
CA THR A 13 -11.45 12.65 -0.57
C THR A 13 -10.65 11.63 -1.38
N GLY A 14 -10.66 11.73 -2.71
CA GLY A 14 -10.06 10.72 -3.58
C GLY A 14 -8.55 10.61 -3.35
N HIS A 15 -8.06 9.43 -2.93
CA HIS A 15 -6.64 9.20 -2.71
C HIS A 15 -6.07 8.18 -3.72
N ALA A 16 -5.03 8.65 -4.41
CA ALA A 16 -4.07 8.10 -5.37
C ALA A 16 -3.60 6.62 -5.33
N HIS A 17 -4.19 5.72 -4.53
CA HIS A 17 -3.68 4.35 -4.39
C HIS A 17 -4.79 3.29 -4.37
N MET A 18 -4.45 2.06 -4.74
CA MET A 18 -5.33 0.89 -4.76
C MET A 18 -4.83 -0.18 -3.80
N ASN A 19 -5.75 -0.87 -3.12
CA ASN A 19 -5.43 -1.97 -2.20
C ASN A 19 -6.03 -3.30 -2.68
N LEU A 20 -5.25 -4.37 -2.56
CA LEU A 20 -5.68 -5.73 -2.86
C LEU A 20 -5.38 -6.63 -1.66
N GLN A 21 -6.40 -7.33 -1.16
CA GLN A 21 -6.29 -8.11 0.07
C GLN A 21 -6.28 -9.62 -0.22
N ARG A 22 -5.39 -10.34 0.46
CA ARG A 22 -5.37 -11.81 0.55
C ARG A 22 -5.28 -12.15 2.04
N GLN A 23 -5.72 -13.35 2.46
CA GLN A 23 -5.66 -13.72 3.89
C GLN A 23 -4.25 -13.51 4.47
N GLY A 24 -4.11 -12.60 5.44
CA GLY A 24 -2.86 -12.23 6.09
C GLY A 24 -1.94 -11.28 5.30
N PHE A 25 -2.36 -10.81 4.12
CA PHE A 25 -1.54 -9.95 3.27
C PHE A 25 -2.34 -8.82 2.61
N VAL A 26 -1.73 -7.65 2.53
CA VAL A 26 -2.27 -6.53 1.75
C VAL A 26 -1.22 -6.08 0.75
N CYS A 27 -1.64 -5.84 -0.48
CA CYS A 27 -0.85 -5.18 -1.51
C CYS A 27 -1.39 -3.76 -1.69
N THR A 28 -0.53 -2.76 -1.61
CA THR A 28 -0.85 -1.37 -1.91
C THR A 28 -0.06 -0.93 -3.14
N MET A 29 -0.75 -0.36 -4.12
CA MET A 29 -0.15 0.20 -5.32
C MET A 29 -0.47 1.69 -5.41
N ASN A 30 0.56 2.51 -5.58
CA ASN A 30 0.39 3.90 -5.97
C ASN A 30 0.15 3.93 -7.49
N ILE A 31 -1.01 4.42 -7.91
CA ILE A 31 -1.40 4.49 -9.33
C ILE A 31 -1.24 5.91 -9.90
N THR A 32 -0.61 6.81 -9.14
CA THR A 32 -0.27 8.16 -9.59
C THR A 32 1.18 8.28 -9.99
N ASP A 33 1.47 9.35 -10.72
CA ASP A 33 2.80 9.74 -11.15
C ASP A 33 3.58 10.54 -10.10
N GLU A 34 3.08 10.64 -8.87
CA GLU A 34 3.73 11.32 -7.76
C GLU A 34 3.84 10.39 -6.53
N ALA A 35 4.81 10.65 -5.65
CA ALA A 35 4.93 9.91 -4.40
C ALA A 35 3.77 10.25 -3.46
N VAL A 36 3.24 9.25 -2.75
CA VAL A 36 2.08 9.39 -1.87
C VAL A 36 2.41 8.92 -0.46
N ARG A 37 1.80 9.57 0.53
CA ARG A 37 1.84 9.10 1.92
C ARG A 37 0.61 8.28 2.24
N ILE A 38 0.84 7.07 2.74
CA ILE A 38 -0.21 6.13 3.13
C ILE A 38 0.01 5.66 4.56
N PRO A 39 -1.05 5.34 5.31
CA PRO A 39 -0.89 4.58 6.55
C PRO A 39 -0.38 3.17 6.21
N ALA A 40 0.62 2.67 6.94
CA ALA A 40 1.07 1.29 6.82
C ALA A 40 0.04 0.34 7.46
N PRO A 41 -0.70 -0.48 6.68
CA PRO A 41 -1.76 -1.34 7.20
C PRO A 41 -1.23 -2.55 7.99
N GLY A 42 0.09 -2.80 7.96
CA GLY A 42 0.75 -3.91 8.63
C GLY A 42 2.27 -3.77 8.58
N HIS A 43 2.98 -4.89 8.71
CA HIS A 43 4.44 -4.91 8.61
C HIS A 43 4.89 -5.01 7.16
N LEU A 44 5.89 -4.22 6.78
CA LEU A 44 6.47 -4.24 5.45
C LEU A 44 7.11 -5.60 5.14
N LEU A 45 6.70 -6.23 4.04
CA LEU A 45 7.24 -7.51 3.57
C LEU A 45 8.14 -7.34 2.34
N LEU A 46 7.67 -6.57 1.35
CA LEU A 46 8.36 -6.37 0.08
C LEU A 46 7.94 -5.04 -0.54
N VAL A 47 8.86 -4.38 -1.23
CA VAL A 47 8.62 -3.12 -1.92
C VAL A 47 9.32 -3.15 -3.28
N GLY A 48 8.64 -2.64 -4.31
CA GLY A 48 9.15 -2.60 -5.69
C GLY A 48 10.15 -1.47 -5.96
N SER A 49 10.47 -0.66 -4.95
CA SER A 49 11.33 0.53 -5.03
C SER A 49 12.22 0.64 -3.78
N PRO A 50 13.33 1.38 -3.83
CA PRO A 50 14.15 1.65 -2.65
C PRO A 50 13.32 2.25 -1.50
N ILE A 51 13.64 1.88 -0.25
CA ILE A 51 13.01 2.46 0.96
C ILE A 51 13.98 3.33 1.73
N GLY A 52 13.48 4.47 2.21
CA GLY A 52 14.16 5.28 3.22
C GLY A 52 14.12 4.63 4.61
N PRO A 53 14.97 5.07 5.55
CA PRO A 53 15.13 4.45 6.88
C PRO A 53 13.88 4.53 7.79
N THR A 54 12.88 5.34 7.45
CA THR A 54 11.67 5.56 8.25
C THR A 54 10.47 4.73 7.78
N ASN A 55 10.60 3.99 6.68
CA ASN A 55 9.50 3.26 6.05
C ASN A 55 9.40 1.82 6.60
N GLY A 56 8.25 1.45 7.20
CA GLY A 56 7.90 0.02 7.41
C GLY A 56 7.35 -0.42 8.78
N SER A 57 7.14 0.49 9.73
CA SER A 57 6.48 0.15 11.00
C SER A 57 4.96 0.17 10.87
N HIS A 58 4.26 -0.80 11.45
CA HIS A 58 2.79 -0.86 11.46
C HIS A 58 2.20 0.42 12.07
N GLY A 59 1.25 1.05 11.36
CA GLY A 59 0.57 2.26 11.77
C GLY A 59 1.38 3.54 11.54
N ALA A 60 2.64 3.44 11.10
CA ALA A 60 3.42 4.60 10.68
C ALA A 60 2.98 5.11 9.30
N SER A 61 3.24 6.38 9.03
CA SER A 61 3.14 6.92 7.66
C SER A 61 4.27 6.33 6.81
N PHE A 62 3.91 5.79 5.66
CA PHE A 62 4.83 5.24 4.68
C PHE A 62 4.78 6.10 3.41
N GLU A 63 5.94 6.52 2.94
CA GLU A 63 6.07 7.20 1.65
C GLU A 63 6.26 6.16 0.55
N LEU A 64 5.30 6.09 -0.38
CA LEU A 64 5.28 5.17 -1.50
C LEU A 64 5.48 5.94 -2.81
N ASP A 65 6.55 5.63 -3.51
CA ASP A 65 6.91 6.29 -4.77
C ASP A 65 5.81 6.16 -5.84
N ALA A 66 5.86 7.06 -6.82
CA ALA A 66 5.03 7.01 -8.01
C ALA A 66 5.09 5.63 -8.68
N ASN A 67 3.94 5.10 -9.10
CA ASN A 67 3.84 3.81 -9.78
C ASN A 67 4.48 2.62 -9.02
N ALA A 68 4.72 2.74 -7.71
CA ALA A 68 5.33 1.70 -6.89
C ALA A 68 4.29 0.79 -6.23
N THR A 69 4.74 -0.42 -5.88
CA THR A 69 3.94 -1.42 -5.17
C THR A 69 4.63 -1.85 -3.89
N VAL A 70 3.83 -2.09 -2.85
CA VAL A 70 4.29 -2.55 -1.54
C VAL A 70 3.37 -3.65 -1.00
N TRP A 71 3.97 -4.64 -0.35
CA TRP A 71 3.29 -5.76 0.29
C TRP A 71 3.47 -5.69 1.80
N TRP A 72 2.37 -5.97 2.50
CA TRP A 72 2.27 -5.97 3.96
C TRP A 72 1.84 -7.34 4.46
N THR A 73 2.37 -7.76 5.61
CA THR A 73 1.75 -8.80 6.44
C THR A 73 0.82 -8.14 7.44
N VAL A 74 -0.43 -8.60 7.51
CA VAL A 74 -1.48 -8.09 8.41
C VAL A 74 -2.04 -9.20 9.30
#